data_AF-A0A9D5UI29-F1
#
_entry.id   AF-A0A9D5UI29-F1
#
_cell.length_a   1.000
_cell.length_b   1.000
_cell.length_c   1.000
_cell.angle_alpha   90.00
_cell.angle_beta   90.00
_cell.angle_gamma   90.00
#
_symmetry.space_group_name_H-M   'P 1'
#
loop_
_entity.id
_entity.type
_entity.pdbx_description
1 polymer ?
#
loop_
_entity_poly.entity_id
_entity_poly.type
_entity_poly.pdbx_seq_one_letter_code
_entity_poly.pdbx_strand_id
1 'polypeptide(L)'
;MLKRTHLFVMTIISVMCLGACNSTPSSNRSNNIDHIAIQSVIQLEPQDLFSADQPLLSSEIFDHVVLSLNTQSSLEDINSLLYYLRAYSYFGPQKELTATQRLQLASQLAVLAQNTKISTDPRFQEQFAVTVYRYLTKDEYASSLTPLLSALNRQLAQLQSSDINNTNDIALWETLRAYGLLLNVARTKPEGELAKLLTENRIDKPLLRFAASADSIRNNNDWPRLNAYWALAMYRLTLPSSTDGSTTPEEQAIDDGITEIATADVALRQQAAQDAFTLGYHVNTSAGKESCETNNSLCRIPNLTSVLAHRHDCSDTLFITHQDLSV
;
A
#
# COMPACT_ATOMS: atom_id res chain seq x y z
N MET A 1 -50.99 -30.13 73.46
CA MET A 1 -50.29 -31.10 74.32
C MET A 1 -48.87 -31.28 73.80
N LEU A 2 -47.89 -31.10 74.69
CA LEU A 2 -46.44 -31.11 74.44
C LEU A 2 -45.90 -32.50 74.07
N LYS A 3 -44.85 -32.55 73.21
CA LYS A 3 -43.44 -32.94 73.50
C LYS A 3 -42.74 -33.27 72.16
N ARG A 4 -41.82 -32.44 71.63
CA ARG A 4 -40.36 -32.33 71.89
C ARG A 4 -39.57 -33.65 71.73
N THR A 5 -38.72 -33.73 70.70
CA THR A 5 -37.26 -33.99 70.85
C THR A 5 -36.47 -33.64 69.57
N HIS A 6 -35.24 -33.15 69.80
CA HIS A 6 -34.29 -32.53 68.89
C HIS A 6 -33.42 -33.52 68.10
N LEU A 7 -32.88 -33.10 66.93
CA LEU A 7 -31.45 -33.09 66.58
C LEU A 7 -31.29 -32.42 65.18
N PHE A 8 -30.83 -31.17 65.08
CA PHE A 8 -29.44 -30.74 64.86
C PHE A 8 -28.69 -31.48 63.73
N VAL A 9 -28.57 -30.86 62.56
CA VAL A 9 -27.28 -30.65 61.88
C VAL A 9 -27.31 -29.28 61.18
N MET A 10 -26.41 -28.41 61.63
CA MET A 10 -26.03 -27.16 60.97
C MET A 10 -25.27 -27.47 59.67
N THR A 11 -25.52 -26.70 58.62
CA THR A 11 -24.44 -26.35 57.68
C THR A 11 -24.57 -24.88 57.34
N ILE A 12 -23.55 -24.14 57.80
CA ILE A 12 -23.36 -22.70 57.73
C ILE A 12 -22.38 -22.43 56.59
N ILE A 13 -22.78 -21.50 55.72
CA ILE A 13 -22.00 -20.39 55.12
C ILE A 13 -20.73 -20.76 54.33
N SER A 14 -20.70 -20.38 53.05
CA SER A 14 -19.82 -19.29 52.57
C SER A 14 -20.02 -19.03 51.08
N VAL A 15 -20.75 -17.96 50.77
CA VAL A 15 -20.69 -17.27 49.48
C VAL A 15 -19.36 -16.51 49.45
N MET A 16 -18.38 -17.01 48.71
CA MET A 16 -17.18 -16.25 48.39
C MET A 16 -17.47 -15.37 47.17
N CYS A 17 -17.71 -14.09 47.45
CA CYS A 17 -17.53 -13.03 46.44
C CYS A 17 -16.03 -12.91 46.13
N LEU A 18 -15.59 -13.50 45.02
CA LEU A 18 -14.31 -13.15 44.43
C LEU A 18 -14.47 -11.80 43.72
N GLY A 19 -14.12 -10.73 44.42
CA GLY A 19 -13.78 -9.46 43.79
C GLY A 19 -12.50 -9.64 42.99
N ALA A 20 -12.63 -9.87 41.69
CA ALA A 20 -11.51 -9.77 40.78
C ALA A 20 -11.05 -8.29 40.75
N CYS A 21 -9.89 -8.02 41.35
CA CYS A 21 -9.16 -6.80 41.09
C CYS A 21 -8.82 -6.76 39.60
N ASN A 22 -9.60 -6.01 38.83
CA ASN A 22 -9.17 -5.49 37.54
C ASN A 22 -8.04 -4.48 37.81
N SER A 23 -6.82 -4.96 37.97
CA SER A 23 -5.64 -4.15 37.68
C SER A 23 -5.53 -4.05 36.17
N THR A 24 -6.30 -3.14 35.58
CA THR A 24 -5.96 -2.57 34.27
C THR A 24 -4.55 -2.00 34.42
N PRO A 25 -3.56 -2.43 33.62
CA PRO A 25 -2.32 -1.68 33.55
C PRO A 25 -2.70 -0.31 33.02
N SER A 26 -2.59 0.73 33.84
CA SER A 26 -2.60 2.08 33.31
C SER A 26 -1.35 2.20 32.45
N SER A 27 -1.48 2.09 31.13
CA SER A 27 -0.46 2.61 30.25
C SER A 27 -0.52 4.14 30.36
N ASN A 28 0.09 4.69 31.41
CA ASN A 28 0.58 6.05 31.38
C ASN A 28 1.70 6.09 30.34
N ARG A 29 1.36 6.01 29.05
CA ARG A 29 2.26 6.47 28.00
C ARG A 29 2.31 7.98 28.19
N SER A 30 3.42 8.45 28.73
CA SER A 30 3.72 9.87 28.79
C SER A 30 3.66 10.41 27.36
N ASN A 31 2.92 11.50 27.14
CA ASN A 31 2.97 12.24 25.87
C ASN A 31 4.31 12.97 25.67
N ASN A 32 5.29 12.77 26.56
CA ASN A 32 6.62 13.33 26.40
C ASN A 32 7.41 12.52 25.37
N ILE A 33 7.93 13.23 24.37
CA ILE A 33 8.85 12.69 23.37
C ILE A 33 10.20 12.42 24.04
N ASP A 34 10.72 11.20 23.89
CA ASP A 34 12.12 10.93 24.21
C ASP A 34 13.03 11.50 23.11
N HIS A 35 13.54 12.71 23.35
CA HIS A 35 14.40 13.39 22.39
C HIS A 35 15.73 12.65 22.14
N ILE A 36 16.25 11.87 23.09
CA ILE A 36 17.51 11.13 22.92
C ILE A 36 17.28 9.95 21.98
N ALA A 37 16.19 9.22 22.17
CA ALA A 37 15.77 8.14 21.28
C ALA A 37 15.55 8.64 19.84
N ILE A 38 14.88 9.79 19.69
CA ILE A 38 14.63 10.40 18.37
C ILE A 38 15.91 10.81 17.66
N GLN A 39 16.84 11.45 18.38
CA GLN A 39 18.14 11.79 17.79
C GLN A 39 18.93 10.53 17.39
N SER A 40 18.82 9.45 18.18
CA SER A 40 19.44 8.16 17.82
C SER A 40 18.86 7.57 16.53
N VAL A 41 17.55 7.73 16.30
CA VAL A 41 16.90 7.33 15.04
C VAL A 41 17.35 8.22 13.88
N ILE A 42 17.41 9.54 14.07
CA ILE A 42 17.78 10.49 13.01
C ILE A 42 19.23 10.29 12.56
N GLN A 43 20.13 9.98 13.49
CA GLN A 43 21.57 9.79 13.23
C GLN A 43 21.92 8.38 12.74
N LEU A 44 20.95 7.46 12.69
CA LEU A 44 21.22 6.09 12.28
C LEU A 44 21.41 6.01 10.75
N GLU A 45 22.49 5.38 10.33
CA GLU A 45 22.75 5.17 8.91
C GLU A 45 21.71 4.22 8.29
N PRO A 46 21.28 4.46 7.03
CA PRO A 46 20.25 3.66 6.38
C PRO A 46 20.49 2.15 6.41
N GLN A 47 21.74 1.70 6.22
CA GLN A 47 22.09 0.26 6.24
C GLN A 47 21.88 -0.39 7.60
N ASP A 48 22.10 0.34 8.69
CA ASP A 48 22.01 -0.19 10.06
C ASP A 48 20.56 -0.26 10.54
N LEU A 49 19.67 0.49 9.89
CA LEU A 49 18.25 0.50 10.17
C LEU A 49 17.53 -0.75 9.63
N PHE A 50 18.01 -1.33 8.53
CA PHE A 50 17.40 -2.50 7.88
C PHE A 50 17.98 -3.83 8.39
N SER A 51 18.03 -3.98 9.71
CA SER A 51 18.46 -5.22 10.36
C SER A 51 17.43 -5.74 11.36
N ALA A 52 17.26 -7.07 11.41
CA ALA A 52 16.30 -7.72 12.30
C ALA A 52 16.67 -7.63 13.79
N ASP A 53 17.94 -7.36 14.09
CA ASP A 53 18.47 -7.20 15.44
C ASP A 53 18.58 -5.73 15.87
N GLN A 54 18.13 -4.77 15.05
CA GLN A 54 18.22 -3.35 15.35
C GLN A 54 17.35 -3.00 16.58
N PRO A 55 17.96 -2.67 17.74
CA PRO A 55 17.22 -2.44 18.99
C PRO A 55 16.26 -1.25 18.94
N LEU A 56 16.50 -0.30 18.01
CA LEU A 56 15.62 0.85 17.85
C LEU A 56 14.26 0.48 17.23
N LEU A 57 14.09 -0.70 16.61
CA LEU A 57 12.82 -1.09 15.97
C LEU A 57 11.80 -1.67 16.96
N SER A 58 11.48 -0.92 18.01
CA SER A 58 10.53 -1.31 19.07
C SER A 58 9.22 -0.52 19.01
N SER A 59 8.15 -1.06 19.60
CA SER A 59 6.85 -0.35 19.63
C SER A 59 6.92 0.95 20.44
N GLU A 60 7.84 1.07 21.40
CA GLU A 60 8.02 2.30 22.18
C GLU A 60 8.67 3.39 21.32
N ILE A 61 9.74 3.05 20.59
CA ILE A 61 10.38 3.99 19.66
C ILE A 61 9.42 4.38 18.53
N PHE A 62 8.60 3.44 18.04
CA PHE A 62 7.54 3.76 17.08
C PHE A 62 6.63 4.90 17.56
N ASP A 63 6.17 4.86 18.83
CA ASP A 63 5.31 5.92 19.37
C ASP A 63 6.02 7.27 19.43
N HIS A 64 7.26 7.28 19.91
CA HIS A 64 8.06 8.49 19.96
C HIS A 64 8.27 9.06 18.55
N VAL A 65 8.60 8.22 17.57
CA VAL A 65 8.79 8.64 16.18
C VAL A 65 7.51 9.26 15.64
N VAL A 66 6.36 8.60 15.81
CA VAL A 66 5.06 9.13 15.36
C VAL A 66 4.74 10.47 16.03
N LEU A 67 4.92 10.59 17.35
CA LEU A 67 4.71 11.84 18.08
C LEU A 67 5.63 12.98 17.62
N SER A 68 6.83 12.64 17.14
CA SER A 68 7.87 13.60 16.78
C SER A 68 7.77 14.12 15.34
N LEU A 69 6.99 13.47 14.47
CA LEU A 69 6.91 13.80 13.04
C LEU A 69 6.60 15.27 12.77
N ASN A 70 5.60 15.84 13.44
CA ASN A 70 5.20 17.24 13.26
C ASN A 70 5.92 18.23 14.19
N THR A 71 6.83 17.75 15.05
CA THR A 71 7.63 18.63 15.91
C THR A 71 8.99 18.95 15.31
N GLN A 72 9.43 18.21 14.28
CA GLN A 72 10.70 18.47 13.61
C GLN A 72 10.62 19.74 12.74
N SER A 73 11.66 20.56 12.79
CA SER A 73 11.79 21.76 11.94
C SER A 73 12.53 21.46 10.63
N SER A 74 13.33 20.40 10.59
CA SER A 74 14.09 19.96 9.42
C SER A 74 13.30 18.93 8.60
N LEU A 75 13.25 19.13 7.30
CA LEU A 75 12.70 18.15 6.35
C LEU A 75 13.54 16.87 6.30
N GLU A 76 14.85 16.99 6.50
CA GLU A 76 15.76 15.84 6.55
C GLU A 76 15.41 14.93 7.73
N ASP A 77 15.20 15.51 8.92
CA ASP A 77 14.81 14.75 10.11
C ASP A 77 13.46 14.06 9.91
N ILE A 78 12.48 14.74 9.31
CA ILE A 78 11.17 14.14 8.98
C ILE A 78 11.37 12.95 8.04
N ASN A 79 12.21 13.08 7.01
CA ASN A 79 12.51 12.00 6.08
C ASN A 79 13.22 10.83 6.77
N SER A 80 14.15 11.07 7.69
CA SER A 80 14.78 10.01 8.50
C SER A 80 13.77 9.29 9.39
N LEU A 81 12.85 10.02 10.03
CA LEU A 81 11.78 9.44 10.84
C LEU A 81 10.81 8.59 10.00
N LEU A 82 10.41 9.06 8.81
CA LEU A 82 9.57 8.26 7.91
C LEU A 82 10.32 7.04 7.35
N TYR A 83 11.62 7.15 7.11
CA TYR A 83 12.46 6.04 6.68
C TYR A 83 12.63 4.99 7.78
N TYR A 84 12.74 5.40 9.05
CA TYR A 84 12.59 4.52 10.20
C TYR A 84 11.26 3.75 10.16
N LEU A 85 10.14 4.42 9.90
CA LEU A 85 8.83 3.75 9.79
C LEU A 85 8.82 2.73 8.64
N ARG A 86 9.54 2.97 7.54
CA ARG A 86 9.72 1.97 6.48
C ARG A 86 10.43 0.73 7.03
N ALA A 87 11.56 0.87 7.71
CA ALA A 87 12.29 -0.28 8.27
C ALA A 87 11.49 -1.02 9.36
N TYR A 88 10.80 -0.28 10.24
CA TYR A 88 9.90 -0.85 11.24
C TYR A 88 8.77 -1.69 10.59
N SER A 89 8.39 -1.40 9.34
CA SER A 89 7.42 -2.21 8.60
C SER A 89 7.94 -3.59 8.17
N TYR A 90 9.26 -3.78 8.11
CA TYR A 90 9.89 -5.05 7.78
C TYR A 90 10.27 -5.85 9.03
N PHE A 91 10.90 -5.20 10.00
CA PHE A 91 11.57 -5.88 11.11
C PHE A 91 10.97 -5.58 12.49
N GLY A 92 10.19 -4.51 12.62
CA GLY A 92 9.51 -4.17 13.87
C GLY A 92 8.29 -5.08 14.14
N PRO A 93 7.79 -5.14 15.38
CA PRO A 93 6.63 -5.94 15.75
C PRO A 93 5.30 -5.34 15.24
N GLN A 94 5.10 -5.35 13.92
CA GLN A 94 3.90 -4.79 13.24
C GLN A 94 2.56 -5.30 13.78
N LYS A 95 2.54 -6.55 14.23
CA LYS A 95 1.34 -7.21 14.76
C LYS A 95 0.93 -6.68 16.14
N GLU A 96 1.86 -6.06 16.85
CA GLU A 96 1.64 -5.48 18.18
C GLU A 96 1.13 -4.04 18.11
N LEU A 97 1.22 -3.39 16.93
CA LEU A 97 0.69 -2.06 16.74
C LEU A 97 -0.84 -2.04 16.87
N THR A 98 -1.31 -1.23 17.82
CA THR A 98 -2.72 -0.98 18.08
C THR A 98 -3.36 -0.09 17.01
N ALA A 99 -4.69 -0.12 16.93
CA ALA A 99 -5.44 0.78 16.06
C ALA A 99 -5.18 2.26 16.38
N THR A 100 -5.07 2.61 17.67
CA THR A 100 -4.75 3.98 18.13
C THR A 100 -3.42 4.46 17.56
N GLN A 101 -2.38 3.63 17.61
CA GLN A 101 -1.05 3.98 17.07
C GLN A 101 -1.10 4.24 15.56
N ARG A 102 -1.83 3.42 14.79
CA ARG A 102 -1.97 3.59 13.34
C ARG A 102 -2.81 4.82 12.97
N LEU A 103 -3.90 5.07 13.70
CA LEU A 103 -4.71 6.28 13.51
C LEU A 103 -3.94 7.55 13.88
N GLN A 104 -3.09 7.49 14.92
CA GLN A 104 -2.20 8.59 15.26
C GLN A 104 -1.19 8.84 14.13
N LEU A 105 -0.56 7.80 13.59
CA LEU A 105 0.31 7.93 12.41
C LEU A 105 -0.43 8.57 11.23
N ALA A 106 -1.64 8.10 10.90
CA ALA A 106 -2.45 8.68 9.83
C ALA A 106 -2.72 10.18 10.04
N SER A 107 -3.05 10.58 11.28
CA SER A 107 -3.25 11.98 11.65
C SER A 107 -1.98 12.81 11.46
N GLN A 108 -0.83 12.31 11.90
CA GLN A 108 0.45 13.02 11.74
C GLN A 108 0.84 13.19 10.26
N LEU A 109 0.64 12.14 9.43
CA LEU A 109 0.83 12.20 7.98
C LEU A 109 -0.09 13.22 7.32
N ALA A 110 -1.35 13.32 7.75
CA ALA A 110 -2.31 14.27 7.21
C ALA A 110 -1.92 15.73 7.49
N VAL A 111 -1.28 16.00 8.64
CA VAL A 111 -0.75 17.34 8.96
C VAL A 111 0.48 17.65 8.08
N LEU A 112 1.44 16.72 7.98
CA LEU A 112 2.63 16.92 7.12
C LEU A 112 2.24 17.18 5.66
N ALA A 113 1.26 16.45 5.15
CA ALA A 113 0.78 16.57 3.77
C ALA A 113 0.04 17.88 3.45
N GLN A 114 -0.30 18.69 4.46
CA GLN A 114 -0.86 20.04 4.28
C GLN A 114 0.24 21.11 4.21
N ASN A 115 1.45 20.82 4.69
CA ASN A 115 2.56 21.76 4.60
C ASN A 115 3.13 21.74 3.18
N THR A 116 2.93 22.82 2.42
CA THR A 116 3.35 22.92 1.01
C THR A 116 4.87 22.88 0.83
N LYS A 117 5.66 23.29 1.85
CA LYS A 117 7.13 23.20 1.81
C LYS A 117 7.65 21.77 1.96
N ILE A 118 6.85 20.90 2.58
CA ILE A 118 7.20 19.49 2.82
C ILE A 118 6.58 18.61 1.73
N SER A 119 5.28 18.78 1.47
CA SER A 119 4.51 17.93 0.55
C SER A 119 4.92 18.01 -0.93
N THR A 120 5.78 18.96 -1.29
CA THR A 120 6.36 19.10 -2.63
C THR A 120 7.75 18.49 -2.76
N ASP A 121 8.36 18.06 -1.65
CA ASP A 121 9.67 17.40 -1.67
C ASP A 121 9.53 15.94 -2.13
N PRO A 122 10.26 15.51 -3.17
CA PRO A 122 10.13 14.15 -3.71
C PRO A 122 10.53 13.06 -2.71
N ARG A 123 11.51 13.31 -1.83
CA ARG A 123 11.91 12.33 -0.82
C ARG A 123 10.82 12.14 0.23
N PHE A 124 10.18 13.22 0.67
CA PHE A 124 9.00 13.15 1.51
C PHE A 124 7.85 12.42 0.80
N GLN A 125 7.57 12.75 -0.45
CA GLN A 125 6.53 12.12 -1.26
C GLN A 125 6.72 10.60 -1.35
N GLU A 126 7.95 10.15 -1.60
CA GLU A 126 8.31 8.72 -1.55
C GLU A 126 7.95 8.10 -0.19
N GLN A 127 8.50 8.64 0.91
CA GLN A 127 8.31 8.03 2.23
C GLN A 127 6.86 8.11 2.71
N PHE A 128 6.16 9.19 2.37
CA PHE A 128 4.74 9.37 2.63
C PHE A 128 3.93 8.25 1.96
N ALA A 129 4.12 8.04 0.65
CA ALA A 129 3.41 7.01 -0.10
C ALA A 129 3.69 5.60 0.47
N VAL A 130 4.96 5.30 0.76
CA VAL A 130 5.38 4.05 1.41
C VAL A 130 4.68 3.85 2.75
N THR A 131 4.67 4.88 3.60
CA THR A 131 4.07 4.79 4.93
C THR A 131 2.57 4.56 4.83
N VAL A 132 1.88 5.21 3.89
CA VAL A 132 0.43 5.01 3.67
C VAL A 132 0.10 3.54 3.37
N TYR A 133 0.73 2.94 2.35
CA TYR A 133 0.37 1.56 1.98
C TYR A 133 0.94 0.51 2.92
N ARG A 134 1.97 0.82 3.72
CA ARG A 134 2.50 -0.11 4.71
C ARG A 134 1.64 -0.22 5.96
N TYR A 135 1.02 0.89 6.36
CA TYR A 135 0.37 0.97 7.67
C TYR A 135 -1.16 1.01 7.64
N LEU A 136 -1.76 1.48 6.54
CA LEU A 136 -3.16 1.92 6.52
C LEU A 136 -4.04 1.17 5.50
N THR A 137 -3.67 -0.05 5.10
CA THR A 137 -4.38 -0.87 4.09
C THR A 137 -5.57 -1.67 4.61
N LYS A 138 -6.00 -1.51 5.87
CA LYS A 138 -7.12 -2.28 6.43
C LYS A 138 -8.40 -1.43 6.50
N ASP A 139 -9.55 -2.08 6.41
CA ASP A 139 -10.88 -1.45 6.52
C ASP A 139 -11.02 -0.55 7.76
N GLU A 140 -10.50 -0.99 8.90
CA GLU A 140 -10.54 -0.25 10.17
C GLU A 140 -9.82 1.12 10.11
N TYR A 141 -8.96 1.35 9.11
CA TYR A 141 -8.27 2.62 8.88
C TYR A 141 -8.81 3.40 7.68
N ALA A 142 -9.81 2.88 6.96
CA ALA A 142 -10.29 3.48 5.72
C ALA A 142 -10.67 4.95 5.91
N SER A 143 -11.44 5.30 6.93
CA SER A 143 -11.85 6.69 7.18
C SER A 143 -10.65 7.65 7.32
N SER A 144 -9.56 7.19 7.94
CA SER A 144 -8.32 7.97 8.13
C SER A 144 -7.52 8.21 6.85
N LEU A 145 -7.76 7.41 5.79
CA LEU A 145 -7.11 7.60 4.49
C LEU A 145 -7.66 8.79 3.71
N THR A 146 -8.89 9.26 3.98
CA THR A 146 -9.52 10.36 3.23
C THR A 146 -8.60 11.57 2.99
N PRO A 147 -8.00 12.21 4.02
CA PRO A 147 -7.07 13.31 3.81
C PRO A 147 -5.78 12.89 3.08
N LEU A 148 -5.36 11.64 3.24
CA LEU A 148 -4.14 11.08 2.64
C LEU A 148 -4.32 10.78 1.15
N LEU A 149 -5.51 10.34 0.72
CA LEU A 149 -5.85 10.15 -0.70
C LEU A 149 -5.81 11.49 -1.47
N SER A 150 -6.29 12.57 -0.83
CA SER A 150 -6.18 13.91 -1.39
C SER A 150 -4.71 14.32 -1.58
N ALA A 151 -3.84 13.99 -0.62
CA ALA A 151 -2.41 14.23 -0.72
C ALA A 151 -1.75 13.39 -1.83
N LEU A 152 -2.04 12.09 -1.91
CA LEU A 152 -1.56 11.22 -2.99
C LEU A 152 -1.96 11.73 -4.38
N ASN A 153 -3.18 12.27 -4.52
CA ASN A 153 -3.64 12.82 -5.79
C ASN A 153 -2.87 14.09 -6.18
N ARG A 154 -2.61 14.98 -5.23
CA ARG A 154 -1.74 16.16 -5.46
C ARG A 154 -0.32 15.74 -5.83
N GLN A 155 0.23 14.76 -5.10
CA GLN A 155 1.56 14.21 -5.33
C GLN A 155 1.68 13.58 -6.73
N LEU A 156 0.71 12.77 -7.16
CA LEU A 156 0.68 12.19 -8.51
C LEU A 156 0.67 13.29 -9.59
N ALA A 157 -0.17 14.31 -9.42
CA ALA A 157 -0.26 15.42 -10.36
C ALA A 157 1.05 16.23 -10.45
N GLN A 158 1.74 16.44 -9.32
CA GLN A 158 3.03 17.14 -9.27
C GLN A 158 4.15 16.32 -9.89
N LEU A 159 4.23 15.03 -9.55
CA LEU A 159 5.28 14.13 -10.01
C LEU A 159 5.14 13.79 -11.49
N GLN A 160 3.91 13.75 -12.01
CA GLN A 160 3.65 13.53 -13.44
C GLN A 160 4.49 14.48 -14.31
N SER A 161 4.44 15.80 -14.04
CA SER A 161 5.17 16.81 -14.82
C SER A 161 6.53 17.18 -14.25
N SER A 162 7.07 16.38 -13.33
CA SER A 162 8.38 16.64 -12.72
C SER A 162 9.54 16.22 -13.62
N ASP A 163 10.68 16.87 -13.45
CA ASP A 163 11.93 16.53 -14.14
C ASP A 163 12.27 15.05 -13.98
N ILE A 164 12.81 14.45 -15.04
CA ILE A 164 13.24 13.05 -15.05
C ILE A 164 14.58 12.94 -14.33
N ASN A 165 14.53 12.41 -13.11
CA ASN A 165 15.68 12.06 -12.29
C ASN A 165 15.30 10.96 -11.30
N ASN A 166 16.30 10.30 -10.72
CA ASN A 166 16.10 9.16 -9.83
C ASN A 166 15.18 9.48 -8.63
N THR A 167 15.32 10.64 -8.01
CA THR A 167 14.54 11.03 -6.83
C THR A 167 13.06 11.20 -7.17
N ASN A 168 12.76 11.94 -8.24
CA ASN A 168 11.39 12.14 -8.72
C ASN A 168 10.76 10.83 -9.22
N ASP A 169 11.53 10.00 -9.92
CA ASP A 169 11.06 8.73 -10.46
C ASP A 169 10.73 7.72 -9.35
N ILE A 170 11.57 7.64 -8.32
CA ILE A 170 11.29 6.81 -7.13
C ILE A 170 10.03 7.32 -6.40
N ALA A 171 9.89 8.64 -6.22
CA ALA A 171 8.71 9.22 -5.61
C ALA A 171 7.45 8.90 -6.41
N LEU A 172 7.50 9.03 -7.75
CA LEU A 172 6.38 8.69 -8.64
C LEU A 172 6.05 7.20 -8.56
N TRP A 173 7.08 6.35 -8.54
CA TRP A 173 6.91 4.92 -8.43
C TRP A 173 6.20 4.51 -7.14
N GLU A 174 6.65 5.02 -5.98
CA GLU A 174 6.01 4.71 -4.71
C GLU A 174 4.59 5.32 -4.62
N THR A 175 4.33 6.45 -5.28
CA THR A 175 2.98 7.04 -5.40
C THR A 175 2.02 6.11 -6.13
N LEU A 176 2.42 5.63 -7.31
CA LEU A 176 1.63 4.69 -8.11
C LEU A 176 1.46 3.35 -7.36
N ARG A 177 2.51 2.90 -6.68
CA ARG A 177 2.44 1.70 -5.81
C ARG A 177 1.50 1.89 -4.63
N ALA A 178 1.39 3.07 -4.05
CA ALA A 178 0.44 3.30 -2.97
C ALA A 178 -0.98 3.05 -3.44
N TYR A 179 -1.37 3.58 -4.61
CA TYR A 179 -2.68 3.27 -5.21
C TYR A 179 -2.85 1.78 -5.47
N GLY A 180 -1.91 1.15 -6.18
CA GLY A 180 -2.01 -0.26 -6.55
C GLY A 180 -2.01 -1.20 -5.35
N LEU A 181 -1.24 -0.93 -4.29
CA LEU A 181 -1.20 -1.76 -3.09
C LEU A 181 -2.43 -1.59 -2.21
N LEU A 182 -2.96 -0.36 -2.07
CA LEU A 182 -4.26 -0.14 -1.42
C LEU A 182 -5.37 -0.91 -2.13
N LEU A 183 -5.43 -0.81 -3.46
CA LEU A 183 -6.40 -1.51 -4.29
C LEU A 183 -6.20 -3.03 -4.31
N ASN A 184 -4.96 -3.52 -4.32
CA ASN A 184 -4.69 -4.96 -4.28
C ASN A 184 -5.14 -5.60 -2.96
N VAL A 185 -5.17 -4.85 -1.85
CA VAL A 185 -5.82 -5.31 -0.63
C VAL A 185 -7.34 -5.19 -0.75
N ALA A 186 -7.84 -4.04 -1.21
CA ALA A 186 -9.27 -3.76 -1.32
C ALA A 186 -10.04 -4.78 -2.20
N ARG A 187 -9.47 -5.19 -3.34
CA ARG A 187 -10.10 -6.17 -4.26
C ARG A 187 -10.39 -7.52 -3.63
N THR A 188 -9.72 -7.87 -2.53
CA THR A 188 -9.98 -9.14 -1.82
C THR A 188 -11.26 -9.09 -0.99
N LYS A 189 -11.79 -7.88 -0.75
CA LYS A 189 -13.05 -7.63 -0.05
C LYS A 189 -13.76 -6.39 -0.66
N PRO A 190 -14.39 -6.52 -1.85
CA PRO A 190 -15.04 -5.40 -2.55
C PRO A 190 -16.12 -4.67 -1.75
N GLU A 191 -16.77 -5.36 -0.79
CA GLU A 191 -17.77 -4.79 0.12
C GLU A 191 -17.17 -4.13 1.38
N GLY A 192 -15.83 -4.16 1.51
CA GLY A 192 -15.10 -3.60 2.64
C GLY A 192 -15.06 -2.07 2.61
N GLU A 193 -14.86 -1.47 3.79
CA GLU A 193 -14.80 0.00 3.93
C GLU A 193 -13.63 0.61 3.15
N LEU A 194 -12.51 -0.11 2.99
CA LEU A 194 -11.42 0.36 2.13
C LEU A 194 -11.85 0.41 0.66
N ALA A 195 -12.49 -0.63 0.15
CA ALA A 195 -12.93 -0.70 -1.24
C ALA A 195 -13.96 0.40 -1.56
N LYS A 196 -14.94 0.60 -0.68
CA LYS A 196 -15.91 1.69 -0.78
C LYS A 196 -15.22 3.05 -0.80
N LEU A 197 -14.33 3.32 0.16
CA LEU A 197 -13.61 4.59 0.21
C LEU A 197 -12.87 4.88 -1.11
N LEU A 198 -12.09 3.92 -1.61
CA LEU A 198 -11.27 4.11 -2.81
C LEU A 198 -12.14 4.34 -4.06
N THR A 199 -13.24 3.60 -4.19
CA THR A 199 -14.16 3.72 -5.34
C THR A 199 -15.02 4.99 -5.26
N GLU A 200 -15.53 5.36 -4.09
CA GLU A 200 -16.28 6.61 -3.87
C GLU A 200 -15.41 7.86 -4.11
N ASN A 201 -14.13 7.81 -3.74
CA ASN A 201 -13.17 8.88 -4.02
C ASN A 201 -12.72 8.93 -5.49
N ARG A 202 -13.18 7.99 -6.33
CA ARG A 202 -12.90 7.96 -7.77
C ARG A 202 -11.41 8.05 -8.10
N ILE A 203 -10.60 7.24 -7.41
CA ILE A 203 -9.15 7.20 -7.63
C ILE A 203 -8.77 6.69 -9.03
N ASP A 204 -9.72 6.08 -9.76
CA ASP A 204 -9.60 5.76 -11.18
C ASP A 204 -9.32 6.99 -12.03
N LYS A 205 -9.97 8.13 -11.74
CA LYS A 205 -9.87 9.33 -12.57
C LYS A 205 -8.45 9.90 -12.67
N PRO A 206 -7.72 10.14 -11.56
CA PRO A 206 -6.34 10.62 -11.67
C PRO A 206 -5.41 9.56 -12.28
N LEU A 207 -5.64 8.26 -12.05
CA LEU A 207 -4.85 7.18 -12.65
C LEU A 207 -5.04 7.09 -14.17
N LEU A 208 -6.29 7.14 -14.66
CA LEU A 208 -6.60 7.16 -16.09
C LEU A 208 -5.98 8.37 -16.78
N ARG A 209 -6.11 9.57 -16.16
CA ARG A 209 -5.51 10.80 -16.69
C ARG A 209 -3.99 10.69 -16.77
N PHE A 210 -3.35 10.15 -15.73
CA PHE A 210 -1.91 9.93 -15.71
C PHE A 210 -1.50 8.96 -16.82
N ALA A 211 -2.15 7.79 -16.92
CA ALA A 211 -1.85 6.77 -17.92
C ALA A 211 -2.04 7.30 -19.36
N ALA A 212 -3.03 8.17 -19.59
CA ALA A 212 -3.26 8.83 -20.88
C ALA A 212 -2.20 9.90 -21.22
N SER A 213 -1.48 10.44 -20.23
CA SER A 213 -0.47 11.47 -20.47
C SER A 213 0.76 10.91 -21.18
N ALA A 214 1.40 11.72 -22.00
CA ALA A 214 2.74 11.44 -22.54
C ALA A 214 3.78 11.27 -21.42
N ASP A 215 3.59 11.94 -20.28
CA ASP A 215 4.51 11.89 -19.13
C ASP A 215 4.49 10.54 -18.38
N SER A 216 3.54 9.65 -18.70
CA SER A 216 3.57 8.27 -18.19
C SER A 216 4.61 7.39 -18.91
N ILE A 217 5.30 7.95 -19.91
CA ILE A 217 6.50 7.42 -20.53
C ILE A 217 7.67 8.32 -20.14
N ARG A 218 8.62 7.81 -19.35
CA ARG A 218 9.76 8.59 -18.84
C ARG A 218 11.05 8.01 -19.39
N ASN A 219 11.84 8.83 -20.08
CA ASN A 219 13.08 8.41 -20.74
C ASN A 219 12.89 7.19 -21.66
N ASN A 220 11.82 7.19 -22.47
CA ASN A 220 11.39 6.08 -23.33
C ASN A 220 11.09 4.76 -22.60
N ASN A 221 10.93 4.79 -21.27
CA ASN A 221 10.53 3.65 -20.45
C ASN A 221 9.08 3.83 -19.99
N ASP A 222 8.29 2.76 -20.10
CA ASP A 222 6.87 2.74 -19.78
C ASP A 222 6.55 2.16 -18.39
N TRP A 223 7.55 1.95 -17.55
CA TRP A 223 7.35 1.56 -16.15
C TRP A 223 6.28 2.43 -15.42
N PRO A 224 6.16 3.76 -15.62
CA PRO A 224 5.12 4.53 -14.93
C PRO A 224 3.73 4.16 -15.42
N ARG A 225 3.54 4.07 -16.75
CA ARG A 225 2.28 3.64 -17.36
C ARG A 225 1.91 2.21 -16.95
N LEU A 226 2.87 1.29 -16.93
CA LEU A 226 2.68 -0.08 -16.46
C LEU A 226 2.15 -0.14 -15.03
N ASN A 227 2.72 0.66 -14.12
CA ASN A 227 2.26 0.73 -12.74
C ASN A 227 0.87 1.37 -12.62
N ALA A 228 0.55 2.35 -13.47
CA ALA A 228 -0.79 2.94 -13.54
C ALA A 228 -1.84 1.94 -14.06
N TYR A 229 -1.50 1.18 -15.11
CA TYR A 229 -2.32 0.08 -15.62
C TYR A 229 -2.55 -0.99 -14.57
N TRP A 230 -1.51 -1.39 -13.84
CA TRP A 230 -1.66 -2.34 -12.74
C TRP A 230 -2.61 -1.82 -11.66
N ALA A 231 -2.44 -0.57 -11.23
CA ALA A 231 -3.34 0.05 -10.26
C ALA A 231 -4.79 0.11 -10.80
N LEU A 232 -4.99 0.44 -12.06
CA LEU A 232 -6.32 0.47 -12.70
C LEU A 232 -6.94 -0.92 -12.85
N ALA A 233 -6.14 -1.96 -13.10
CA ALA A 233 -6.61 -3.34 -13.07
C ALA A 233 -7.08 -3.72 -11.65
N MET A 234 -6.33 -3.36 -10.61
CA MET A 234 -6.75 -3.58 -9.22
C MET A 234 -8.01 -2.76 -8.88
N TYR A 235 -8.14 -1.54 -9.41
CA TYR A 235 -9.36 -0.72 -9.28
C TYR A 235 -10.56 -1.42 -9.88
N ARG A 236 -10.44 -1.90 -11.13
CA ARG A 236 -11.48 -2.68 -11.81
C ARG A 236 -11.93 -3.86 -10.95
N LEU A 237 -10.99 -4.63 -10.39
CA LEU A 237 -11.28 -5.77 -9.52
C LEU A 237 -11.81 -5.40 -8.12
N THR A 238 -11.74 -4.12 -7.75
CA THR A 238 -12.30 -3.60 -6.47
C THR A 238 -13.75 -3.15 -6.64
N LEU A 239 -14.22 -2.94 -7.87
CA LEU A 239 -15.59 -2.54 -8.14
C LEU A 239 -16.57 -3.66 -7.77
N PRO A 240 -17.81 -3.32 -7.34
CA PRO A 240 -18.85 -4.31 -7.17
C PRO A 240 -19.09 -5.10 -8.45
N SER A 241 -19.03 -6.43 -8.36
CA SER A 241 -19.32 -7.31 -9.50
C SER A 241 -20.81 -7.58 -9.62
N SER A 242 -21.27 -7.95 -10.81
CA SER A 242 -22.64 -8.41 -11.00
C SER A 242 -22.87 -9.76 -10.30
N THR A 243 -24.13 -10.09 -10.02
CA THR A 243 -24.50 -11.39 -9.43
C THR A 243 -24.41 -12.56 -10.42
N ASP A 244 -24.41 -12.28 -11.72
CA ASP A 244 -24.34 -13.28 -12.80
C ASP A 244 -22.95 -13.39 -13.45
N GLY A 245 -21.95 -12.65 -12.95
CA GLY A 245 -20.59 -12.63 -13.47
C GLY A 245 -20.41 -11.83 -14.77
N SER A 246 -21.44 -11.13 -15.24
CA SER A 246 -21.32 -10.15 -16.31
C SER A 246 -20.53 -8.90 -15.87
N THR A 247 -19.90 -8.23 -16.84
CA THR A 247 -19.18 -6.97 -16.60
C THR A 247 -20.17 -5.86 -16.29
N THR A 248 -19.98 -5.17 -15.17
CA THR A 248 -20.82 -4.04 -14.78
C THR A 248 -20.51 -2.80 -15.62
N PRO A 249 -21.42 -1.80 -15.69
CA PRO A 249 -21.13 -0.54 -16.37
C PRO A 249 -19.89 0.19 -15.83
N GLU A 250 -19.65 0.09 -14.53
CA GLU A 250 -18.48 0.69 -13.87
C GLU A 250 -17.19 -0.03 -14.27
N GLU A 251 -17.20 -1.36 -14.32
CA GLU A 251 -16.05 -2.14 -14.82
C GLU A 251 -15.79 -1.85 -16.30
N GLN A 252 -16.84 -1.82 -17.11
CA GLN A 252 -16.76 -1.52 -18.54
C GLN A 252 -16.18 -0.12 -18.79
N ALA A 253 -16.54 0.87 -17.97
CA ALA A 253 -15.99 2.22 -18.10
C ALA A 253 -14.46 2.27 -17.87
N ILE A 254 -13.92 1.40 -17.00
CA ILE A 254 -12.46 1.28 -16.83
C ILE A 254 -11.85 0.55 -18.02
N ASP A 255 -12.46 -0.55 -18.47
CA ASP A 255 -12.02 -1.32 -19.63
C ASP A 255 -11.95 -0.45 -20.91
N ASP A 256 -12.98 0.38 -21.14
CA ASP A 256 -13.05 1.31 -22.27
C ASP A 256 -11.98 2.40 -22.17
N GLY A 257 -11.81 3.00 -20.99
CA GLY A 257 -10.81 4.04 -20.76
C GLY A 257 -9.38 3.54 -20.99
N ILE A 258 -9.06 2.32 -20.53
CA ILE A 258 -7.76 1.70 -20.79
C ILE A 258 -7.61 1.35 -22.27
N THR A 259 -8.66 0.82 -22.90
CA THR A 259 -8.68 0.45 -24.33
C THR A 259 -8.38 1.67 -25.20
N GLU A 260 -8.97 2.83 -24.90
CA GLU A 260 -8.69 4.09 -25.59
C GLU A 260 -7.21 4.48 -25.48
N ILE A 261 -6.66 4.47 -24.26
CA ILE A 261 -5.25 4.80 -24.01
C ILE A 261 -4.34 3.83 -24.74
N ALA A 262 -4.58 2.52 -24.63
CA ALA A 262 -3.77 1.49 -25.26
C ALA A 262 -3.83 1.58 -26.79
N THR A 263 -4.99 1.87 -27.36
CA THR A 263 -5.15 2.07 -28.82
C THR A 263 -4.31 3.24 -29.31
N ALA A 264 -4.39 4.38 -28.62
CA ALA A 264 -3.59 5.55 -28.95
C ALA A 264 -2.08 5.27 -28.83
N ASP A 265 -1.70 4.49 -27.83
CA ASP A 265 -0.30 4.14 -27.57
C ASP A 265 0.26 3.13 -28.58
N VAL A 266 -0.51 2.11 -28.97
CA VAL A 266 -0.12 1.13 -30.01
C VAL A 266 0.10 1.82 -31.35
N ALA A 267 -0.69 2.85 -31.67
CA ALA A 267 -0.47 3.64 -32.88
C ALA A 267 0.91 4.35 -32.90
N LEU A 268 1.52 4.59 -31.74
CA LEU A 268 2.79 5.29 -31.58
C LEU A 268 3.97 4.34 -31.34
N ARG A 269 3.84 3.42 -30.38
CA ARG A 269 4.92 2.54 -29.90
C ARG A 269 4.79 1.07 -30.34
N GLN A 270 3.72 0.73 -31.05
CA GLN A 270 3.49 -0.61 -31.62
C GLN A 270 3.59 -1.71 -30.55
N GLN A 271 4.43 -2.73 -30.77
CA GLN A 271 4.55 -3.91 -29.89
C GLN A 271 4.91 -3.56 -28.44
N ALA A 272 5.69 -2.49 -28.21
CA ALA A 272 6.02 -2.08 -26.85
C ALA A 272 4.77 -1.62 -26.07
N ALA A 273 3.82 -0.95 -26.74
CA ALA A 273 2.54 -0.60 -26.13
C ALA A 273 1.61 -1.81 -25.95
N GLN A 274 1.65 -2.77 -26.87
CA GLN A 274 0.90 -4.02 -26.70
C GLN A 274 1.40 -4.80 -25.48
N ASP A 275 2.72 -4.86 -25.28
CA ASP A 275 3.33 -5.48 -24.11
C ASP A 275 2.94 -4.75 -22.83
N ALA A 276 2.96 -3.40 -22.86
CA ALA A 276 2.55 -2.58 -21.74
C ALA A 276 1.08 -2.83 -21.33
N PHE A 277 0.15 -2.83 -22.29
CA PHE A 277 -1.26 -3.14 -22.03
C PHE A 277 -1.42 -4.58 -21.52
N THR A 278 -0.75 -5.53 -22.16
CA THR A 278 -0.88 -6.96 -21.83
C THR A 278 -0.41 -7.24 -20.40
N LEU A 279 0.80 -6.81 -20.06
CA LEU A 279 1.42 -7.08 -18.76
C LEU A 279 0.87 -6.18 -17.66
N GLY A 280 0.59 -4.91 -17.98
CA GLY A 280 0.11 -3.92 -17.03
C GLY A 280 -1.36 -4.12 -16.66
N TYR A 281 -2.22 -4.41 -17.62
CA TYR A 281 -3.67 -4.45 -17.40
C TYR A 281 -4.27 -5.85 -17.61
N HIS A 282 -4.15 -6.42 -18.82
CA HIS A 282 -4.85 -7.65 -19.23
C HIS A 282 -4.55 -8.85 -18.32
N VAL A 283 -3.27 -9.09 -18.02
CA VAL A 283 -2.85 -10.17 -17.12
C VAL A 283 -3.35 -9.90 -15.69
N ASN A 284 -3.30 -8.64 -15.24
CA ASN A 284 -3.68 -8.27 -13.88
C ASN A 284 -5.19 -8.30 -13.63
N THR A 285 -6.02 -8.11 -14.65
CA THR A 285 -7.48 -8.34 -14.57
C THR A 285 -7.86 -9.81 -14.75
N SER A 286 -6.89 -10.70 -14.98
CA SER A 286 -7.12 -12.13 -15.27
C SER A 286 -8.06 -12.35 -16.46
N ALA A 287 -8.02 -11.47 -17.48
CA ALA A 287 -8.92 -11.50 -18.63
C ALA A 287 -8.74 -12.72 -19.57
N GLY A 288 -7.80 -13.62 -19.26
CA GLY A 288 -7.62 -14.90 -19.94
C GLY A 288 -6.92 -14.80 -21.30
N LYS A 289 -6.39 -15.93 -21.77
CA LYS A 289 -5.63 -16.00 -23.02
C LYS A 289 -6.49 -15.72 -24.26
N GLU A 290 -7.70 -16.29 -24.30
CA GLU A 290 -8.62 -16.20 -25.45
C GLU A 290 -9.04 -14.76 -25.76
N SER A 291 -9.25 -13.95 -24.73
CA SER A 291 -9.57 -12.52 -24.89
C SER A 291 -8.41 -11.76 -25.56
N CYS A 292 -7.16 -12.10 -25.21
CA CYS A 292 -5.97 -11.54 -25.85
C CYS A 292 -5.85 -11.97 -27.32
N GLU A 293 -6.14 -13.23 -27.62
CA GLU A 293 -6.13 -13.76 -28.99
C GLU A 293 -7.20 -13.10 -29.87
N THR A 294 -8.36 -12.80 -29.29
CA THR A 294 -9.46 -12.09 -29.95
C THR A 294 -9.15 -10.62 -30.16
N ASN A 295 -8.41 -9.99 -29.23
CA ASN A 295 -8.02 -8.57 -29.28
C ASN A 295 -6.52 -8.40 -29.56
N ASN A 296 -6.02 -9.04 -30.61
CA ASN A 296 -4.60 -9.07 -30.95
C ASN A 296 -4.02 -7.73 -31.45
N SER A 297 -4.87 -6.72 -31.67
CA SER A 297 -4.45 -5.36 -32.00
C SER A 297 -3.93 -4.63 -30.76
N LEU A 298 -4.46 -4.93 -29.58
CA LEU A 298 -4.05 -4.30 -28.31
C LEU A 298 -3.23 -5.25 -27.43
N CYS A 299 -3.55 -6.53 -27.47
CA CYS A 299 -2.91 -7.53 -26.64
C CYS A 299 -1.93 -8.38 -27.45
N ARG A 300 -0.77 -8.69 -26.86
CA ARG A 300 0.22 -9.57 -27.48
C ARG A 300 0.63 -10.64 -26.49
N ILE A 301 0.45 -11.89 -26.90
CA ILE A 301 1.04 -13.02 -26.19
C ILE A 301 2.51 -13.09 -26.61
N PRO A 302 3.46 -12.84 -25.70
CA PRO A 302 4.87 -12.88 -26.06
C PRO A 302 5.26 -14.31 -26.43
N ASN A 303 6.14 -14.45 -27.41
CA ASN A 303 6.62 -15.76 -27.82
C ASN A 303 7.55 -16.31 -26.74
N LEU A 304 7.52 -17.63 -26.47
CA LEU A 304 8.29 -18.23 -25.37
C LEU A 304 9.78 -17.87 -25.45
N THR A 305 10.35 -17.92 -26.66
CA THR A 305 11.76 -17.60 -26.93
C THR A 305 12.09 -16.11 -26.81
N SER A 306 11.09 -15.21 -26.80
CA SER A 306 11.31 -13.78 -26.56
C SER A 306 11.40 -13.44 -25.07
N VAL A 307 10.84 -14.29 -24.20
CA VAL A 307 10.87 -14.11 -22.74
C VAL A 307 11.94 -15.00 -22.10
N LEU A 308 12.05 -16.25 -22.54
CA LEU A 308 13.02 -17.25 -22.08
C LEU A 308 14.00 -17.57 -23.21
N ALA A 309 14.83 -16.60 -23.57
CA ALA A 309 15.69 -16.65 -24.75
C ALA A 309 16.83 -17.68 -24.65
N HIS A 310 17.24 -18.03 -23.43
CA HIS A 310 18.34 -18.97 -23.23
C HIS A 310 17.81 -20.37 -23.04
N ARG A 311 18.40 -21.33 -23.73
CA ARG A 311 18.11 -22.76 -23.62
C ARG A 311 19.36 -23.48 -23.16
N HIS A 312 19.24 -24.25 -22.09
CA HIS A 312 20.27 -25.15 -21.59
C HIS A 312 19.76 -26.59 -21.74
N ASP A 313 20.37 -27.37 -22.62
CA ASP A 313 20.05 -28.79 -22.81
C ASP A 313 20.78 -29.63 -21.76
N CYS A 314 20.02 -30.27 -20.86
CA CYS A 314 20.54 -31.14 -19.80
C CYS A 314 20.68 -32.60 -20.29
N SER A 315 19.84 -33.02 -21.24
CA SER A 315 19.88 -34.31 -21.93
C SER A 315 19.08 -34.24 -23.23
N ASP A 316 19.06 -35.34 -23.99
CA ASP A 316 18.26 -35.46 -25.22
C ASP A 316 16.75 -35.23 -25.02
N THR A 317 16.25 -35.36 -23.79
CA THR A 317 14.82 -35.22 -23.44
C THR A 317 14.54 -34.08 -22.46
N LEU A 318 15.57 -33.41 -21.94
CA LEU A 318 15.42 -32.39 -20.90
C LEU A 318 16.20 -31.14 -21.27
N PHE A 319 15.48 -30.03 -21.32
CA PHE A 319 16.06 -28.70 -21.49
C PHE A 319 15.40 -27.72 -20.52
N ILE A 320 16.16 -26.69 -20.15
CA ILE A 320 15.70 -25.58 -19.31
C ILE A 320 15.75 -24.32 -20.17
N THR A 321 14.63 -23.62 -20.29
CA THR A 321 14.61 -22.28 -20.87
C THR A 321 14.59 -21.24 -19.76
N HIS A 322 15.44 -20.21 -19.84
CA HIS A 322 15.55 -19.16 -18.83
C HIS A 322 15.79 -17.80 -19.47
N GLN A 323 15.56 -16.75 -18.67
CA GLN A 323 16.03 -15.39 -18.95
C GLN A 323 17.31 -15.14 -18.13
N ASP A 324 18.12 -14.17 -18.55
CA ASP A 324 19.22 -13.71 -17.71
C ASP A 324 18.64 -12.88 -16.55
N LEU A 325 19.04 -13.21 -15.32
CA LEU A 325 18.63 -12.49 -14.11
C LEU A 325 19.73 -11.56 -13.59
N SER A 326 20.86 -11.46 -14.31
CA SER A 326 21.94 -10.53 -14.00
C SER A 326 21.65 -9.14 -14.59
N VAL A 327 20.72 -8.43 -13.95
CA VAL A 327 20.50 -6.99 -14.12
C VAL A 327 20.68 -6.31 -12.78
#